data_AF-A0A3P7EC26-F1
#
_entry.id   AF-A0A3P7EC26-F1
#
_cell.length_a   1.000
_cell.length_b   1.000
_cell.length_c   1.000
_cell.angle_alpha   90.00
_cell.angle_beta   90.00
_cell.angle_gamma   90.00
#
_symmetry.space_group_name_H-M   'P 1'
#
loop_
_entity.id
_entity.type
_entity.pdbx_description
1 polymer ?
#
loop_
_entity_poly.entity_id
_entity_poly.type
_entity_poly.pdbx_seq_one_letter_code
_entity_poly.pdbx_strand_id
1 'polypeptide(L)'
;MIIFAAISSCLLLLAVILVLAPLLNALPMCILTVIIVMSLRSMFQKFSELPKIWPISKIDFLIWIVAFVTTVALDVMIGLIISVLFALMTLIFRSQWPRWERLVQLSASQPYFDNPKPANNPNIRLFRFQSPLLFNNVEFFKLGIYNAINDWKNKTDINHHNIVVVNR
;
A
#
# COMPACT_ATOMS: atom_id res chain seq x y z
N MET A 1 -20.66 -7.01 -29.47
CA MET A 1 -19.37 -6.56 -30.05
C MET A 1 -18.21 -7.50 -29.71
N ILE A 2 -17.93 -7.76 -28.43
CA ILE A 2 -16.80 -8.63 -28.00
C ILE A 2 -16.89 -10.04 -28.60
N ILE A 3 -18.07 -10.66 -28.57
CA ILE A 3 -18.27 -12.03 -29.08
C ILE A 3 -17.97 -12.10 -30.59
N PHE A 4 -18.48 -11.15 -31.38
CA PHE A 4 -18.22 -11.09 -32.82
C PHE A 4 -16.72 -10.93 -33.13
N ALA A 5 -16.02 -10.04 -32.42
CA ALA A 5 -14.59 -9.83 -32.57
C ALA A 5 -13.75 -11.06 -32.14
N ALA A 6 -14.17 -11.76 -31.08
CA ALA A 6 -13.51 -12.97 -30.61
C ALA A 6 -13.69 -14.13 -31.62
N ILE A 7 -14.91 -14.31 -32.15
CA ILE A 7 -15.19 -15.29 -33.19
C ILE A 7 -14.39 -14.98 -34.45
N SER A 8 -14.37 -13.73 -34.92
CA SER A 8 -13.60 -13.34 -36.11
C SER A 8 -12.09 -13.52 -35.90
N SER A 9 -11.56 -13.20 -34.72
CA SER A 9 -10.14 -13.39 -34.40
C SER A 9 -9.78 -14.87 -34.33
N CYS A 10 -10.64 -15.71 -33.75
CA CYS A 10 -10.46 -17.15 -33.69
C CYS A 10 -10.48 -17.77 -35.11
N LEU A 11 -11.44 -17.37 -35.95
CA LEU A 11 -11.55 -17.85 -37.33
C LEU A 11 -10.34 -17.45 -38.17
N LEU A 12 -9.88 -16.20 -38.04
CA LEU A 12 -8.68 -15.69 -38.70
C LEU A 12 -7.43 -16.44 -38.23
N LEU A 13 -7.25 -16.59 -36.90
CA LEU A 13 -6.11 -17.31 -36.33
C LEU A 13 -6.09 -18.77 -36.80
N LEU A 14 -7.24 -19.44 -36.83
CA LEU A 14 -7.37 -20.81 -37.36
C LEU A 14 -6.97 -20.89 -38.84
N ALA A 15 -7.47 -19.97 -39.68
CA ALA A 15 -7.10 -19.91 -41.09
C ALA A 15 -5.60 -19.66 -41.30
N VAL A 16 -5.01 -18.75 -40.53
CA VAL A 16 -3.58 -18.46 -40.54
C VAL A 16 -2.78 -19.70 -40.13
N ILE A 17 -3.16 -20.39 -39.05
CA ILE A 17 -2.47 -21.61 -38.61
C ILE A 17 -2.55 -22.69 -39.70
N LEU A 18 -3.69 -22.92 -40.36
CA LEU A 18 -3.80 -23.95 -41.40
C LEU A 18 -2.93 -23.66 -42.62
N VAL A 19 -2.84 -22.40 -43.05
CA VAL A 19 -2.00 -22.01 -44.20
C VAL A 19 -0.52 -21.98 -43.83
N LEU A 20 -0.17 -21.46 -42.65
CA LEU A 20 1.22 -21.33 -42.20
C LEU A 20 1.74 -22.60 -41.49
N ALA A 21 0.90 -23.58 -41.14
CA ALA A 21 1.31 -24.84 -40.50
C ALA A 21 2.57 -25.49 -41.13
N PRO A 22 2.67 -25.67 -42.46
CA PRO A 22 3.88 -26.23 -43.07
C PRO A 22 5.12 -25.33 -42.88
N LEU A 23 4.92 -24.01 -42.82
CA LEU A 23 5.99 -23.04 -42.55
C LEU A 23 6.41 -23.06 -41.06
N LEU A 24 5.46 -23.22 -40.14
CA LEU A 24 5.71 -23.35 -38.70
C LEU A 24 6.48 -24.63 -38.35
N ASN A 25 6.31 -25.72 -39.10
CA ASN A 25 7.11 -26.94 -38.88
C ASN A 25 8.61 -26.72 -39.15
N ALA A 26 8.97 -25.78 -40.03
CA ALA A 26 10.36 -25.41 -40.28
C ALA A 26 10.89 -24.34 -39.31
N LEU A 27 10.07 -23.82 -38.38
CA LEU A 27 10.50 -22.78 -37.47
C LEU A 27 11.46 -23.35 -36.41
N PRO A 28 12.71 -22.88 -36.33
CA PRO A 28 13.62 -23.27 -35.26
C PRO A 28 13.07 -22.77 -33.90
N MET A 29 13.23 -23.60 -32.86
CA MET A 29 12.85 -23.26 -31.47
C MET A 29 13.44 -21.90 -31.01
N CYS A 30 14.57 -21.49 -31.60
CA CYS A 30 15.20 -20.20 -31.37
C CYS A 30 14.24 -19.01 -31.57
N ILE A 31 13.40 -19.04 -32.62
CA ILE A 31 12.48 -17.93 -32.91
C ILE A 31 11.39 -17.84 -31.85
N LEU A 32 10.84 -18.97 -31.40
CA LEU A 32 9.83 -19.02 -30.35
C LEU A 32 10.37 -18.42 -29.04
N THR A 33 11.59 -18.80 -28.66
CA THR A 33 12.25 -18.26 -27.46
C THR A 33 12.45 -16.76 -27.56
N VAL A 34 12.88 -16.23 -28.71
CA VAL A 34 13.03 -14.77 -28.91
C VAL A 34 11.70 -14.05 -28.75
N ILE A 35 10.60 -14.57 -29.29
CA ILE A 35 9.26 -13.99 -29.13
C ILE A 35 8.85 -13.96 -27.64
N ILE A 36 9.07 -15.05 -26.91
CA ILE A 36 8.77 -15.13 -25.48
C ILE A 36 9.61 -14.12 -24.68
N VAL A 37 10.92 -14.05 -24.91
CA VAL A 37 11.82 -13.11 -24.23
C VAL A 37 11.43 -11.65 -24.53
N MET A 38 11.06 -11.34 -25.78
CA MET A 38 10.60 -10.00 -26.15
C MET A 38 9.27 -9.63 -25.47
N SER A 39 8.35 -10.60 -25.28
CA SER A 39 7.13 -10.40 -24.50
C SER A 39 7.44 -10.08 -23.04
N LEU A 40 8.38 -10.83 -22.45
CA LEU A 40 8.83 -10.64 -21.06
C LEU A 40 9.63 -9.35 -20.83
N ARG A 41 10.19 -8.74 -21.88
CA ARG A 41 10.92 -7.46 -21.77
C ARG A 41 10.11 -6.38 -21.05
N SER A 42 8.80 -6.32 -21.32
CA SER A 42 7.88 -5.39 -20.65
C SER A 42 7.74 -5.67 -19.15
N MET A 43 7.81 -6.94 -18.74
CA MET A 43 7.77 -7.36 -17.34
C MET A 43 9.07 -7.03 -16.62
N PHE A 44 10.22 -7.25 -17.26
CA PHE A 44 11.52 -6.87 -16.70
C PHE A 44 11.69 -5.35 -16.53
N GLN A 45 11.07 -4.54 -17.38
CA GLN A 45 11.06 -3.08 -17.19
C GLN A 45 10.43 -2.66 -15.85
N LYS A 46 9.42 -3.40 -15.35
CA LYS A 46 8.82 -3.13 -14.04
C LYS A 46 9.80 -3.32 -12.88
N PHE A 47 10.83 -4.16 -13.03
CA PHE A 47 11.87 -4.29 -12.01
C PHE A 47 12.66 -2.99 -11.83
N SER A 48 12.79 -2.17 -12.88
CA SER A 48 13.46 -0.87 -12.78
C SER A 48 12.67 0.14 -11.93
N GLU A 49 11.37 -0.10 -11.71
CA GLU A 49 10.53 0.75 -10.86
C GLU A 49 10.64 0.40 -9.36
N LEU A 50 11.10 -0.81 -9.02
CA LEU A 50 11.32 -1.25 -7.63
C LEU A 50 12.16 -0.32 -6.76
N PRO A 51 13.33 0.17 -7.21
CA PRO A 51 14.12 1.10 -6.42
C PRO A 51 13.40 2.43 -6.16
N LYS A 52 12.43 2.83 -7.01
CA LYS A 52 11.61 4.03 -6.77
C LYS A 52 10.58 3.82 -5.67
N ILE A 53 10.17 2.59 -5.40
CA ILE A 53 9.17 2.25 -4.37
C ILE A 53 9.79 2.22 -2.97
N TRP A 54 11.07 1.87 -2.86
CA TRP A 54 11.80 1.79 -1.60
C TRP A 54 11.68 3.03 -0.68
N PRO A 55 11.82 4.29 -1.17
CA PRO A 55 11.67 5.46 -0.32
C PRO A 55 10.21 5.79 0.04
N ILE A 56 9.23 5.32 -0.72
CA ILE A 56 7.81 5.64 -0.51
C ILE A 56 7.21 4.71 0.55
N SER A 57 7.44 3.41 0.40
CA SER A 57 6.87 2.40 1.28
C SER A 57 7.70 1.12 1.26
N LYS A 58 8.51 0.93 2.31
CA LYS A 58 9.27 -0.31 2.53
C LYS A 58 8.38 -1.55 2.59
N ILE A 59 7.15 -1.38 3.06
CA ILE A 59 6.16 -2.44 3.21
C ILE A 59 5.73 -2.97 1.84
N ASP A 60 5.39 -2.07 0.92
CA ASP A 60 4.91 -2.45 -0.42
C ASP A 60 6.03 -3.11 -1.24
N PHE A 61 7.27 -2.64 -1.07
CA PHE A 61 8.46 -3.30 -1.64
C PHE A 61 8.66 -4.72 -1.10
N LEU A 62 8.45 -4.93 0.21
CA LEU A 62 8.60 -6.25 0.83
C LEU A 62 7.52 -7.22 0.34
N ILE A 63 6.27 -6.77 0.20
CA ILE A 63 5.18 -7.56 -0.40
C ILE A 63 5.57 -7.98 -1.83
N TRP A 64 6.12 -7.06 -2.62
CA TRP A 64 6.55 -7.35 -3.99
C TRP A 64 7.67 -8.41 -4.02
N ILE A 65 8.69 -8.28 -3.15
CA ILE A 65 9.79 -9.26 -3.08
C ILE A 65 9.26 -10.63 -2.68
N VAL A 66 8.44 -10.70 -1.63
CA VAL A 66 7.86 -11.96 -1.17
C VAL A 66 7.08 -12.59 -2.31
N ALA A 67 6.26 -11.81 -3.03
CA ALA A 67 5.50 -12.32 -4.16
C ALA A 67 6.36 -12.87 -5.29
N PHE A 68 7.42 -12.15 -5.65
CA PHE A 68 8.33 -12.59 -6.69
C PHE A 68 9.10 -13.86 -6.28
N VAL A 69 9.65 -13.88 -5.07
CA VAL A 69 10.46 -15.01 -4.58
C VAL A 69 9.60 -16.27 -4.39
N THR A 70 8.40 -16.15 -3.82
CA THR A 70 7.54 -17.33 -3.59
C THR A 70 7.02 -17.94 -4.89
N THR A 71 6.67 -17.11 -5.88
CA THR A 71 6.19 -17.60 -7.19
C THR A 71 7.29 -18.23 -8.04
N VAL A 72 8.53 -17.73 -7.95
CA VAL A 72 9.68 -18.33 -8.66
C VAL A 72 10.17 -19.61 -7.98
N ALA A 73 10.09 -19.72 -6.65
CA ALA A 73 10.68 -20.83 -5.91
C ALA A 73 9.80 -22.08 -5.73
N LEU A 74 8.48 -21.93 -5.60
CA LEU A 74 7.58 -23.03 -5.18
C LEU A 74 6.67 -23.51 -6.32
N ASP A 75 5.87 -22.61 -6.87
CA ASP A 75 5.00 -22.76 -8.05
C ASP A 75 4.19 -21.45 -8.18
N VAL A 76 3.58 -21.19 -9.33
CA VAL A 76 2.69 -20.02 -9.49
C VAL A 76 1.48 -20.11 -8.54
N MET A 77 0.87 -21.29 -8.39
CA MET A 77 -0.32 -21.46 -7.54
C MET A 77 0.00 -21.30 -6.05
N ILE A 78 0.98 -22.05 -5.54
CA ILE A 78 1.38 -22.01 -4.12
C ILE A 78 1.99 -20.65 -3.80
N GLY A 79 2.84 -20.13 -4.70
CA GLY A 79 3.48 -18.83 -4.57
C GLY A 79 2.45 -17.72 -4.39
N LEU A 80 1.42 -17.67 -5.26
CA LEU A 80 0.33 -16.71 -5.19
C LEU A 80 -0.41 -16.76 -3.85
N ILE A 81 -0.78 -17.96 -3.37
CA ILE A 81 -1.51 -18.12 -2.11
C ILE A 81 -0.71 -17.51 -0.95
N ILE A 82 0.59 -17.82 -0.86
CA ILE A 82 1.47 -17.30 0.19
C ILE A 82 1.58 -15.77 0.09
N SER A 83 1.76 -15.22 -1.11
CA SER A 83 1.87 -13.77 -1.32
C SER A 83 0.61 -13.02 -0.92
N VAL A 84 -0.57 -13.57 -1.26
CA VAL A 84 -1.86 -12.98 -0.90
C VAL A 84 -2.06 -13.01 0.61
N LEU A 85 -1.74 -14.14 1.26
CA LEU A 85 -1.82 -14.25 2.73
C LEU A 85 -0.89 -13.22 3.40
N PHE A 86 0.34 -13.10 2.89
CA PHE A 86 1.33 -12.16 3.38
C PHE A 86 0.88 -10.70 3.20
N ALA A 87 0.32 -10.36 2.04
CA ALA A 87 -0.21 -9.03 1.76
C ALA A 87 -1.39 -8.68 2.69
N LEU A 88 -2.30 -9.63 2.94
CA LEU A 88 -3.41 -9.46 3.88
C LEU A 88 -2.93 -9.26 5.31
N MET A 89 -1.99 -10.08 5.79
CA MET A 89 -1.39 -9.92 7.12
C MET A 89 -0.74 -8.55 7.25
N THR A 90 0.04 -8.16 6.25
CA THR A 90 0.71 -6.86 6.20
C THR A 90 -0.30 -5.70 6.22
N LEU A 91 -1.41 -5.81 5.50
CA LEU A 91 -2.49 -4.81 5.50
C LEU A 91 -3.13 -4.67 6.90
N ILE A 92 -3.35 -5.79 7.59
CA ILE A 92 -3.89 -5.80 8.95
C ILE A 92 -2.91 -5.12 9.92
N PHE A 93 -1.62 -5.47 9.88
CA PHE A 93 -0.60 -4.82 10.72
C PHE A 93 -0.48 -3.32 10.42
N ARG A 94 -0.52 -2.92 9.15
CA ARG A 94 -0.49 -1.51 8.75
C ARG A 94 -1.71 -0.74 9.25
N SER A 95 -2.88 -1.38 9.27
CA SER A 95 -4.12 -0.79 9.81
C SER A 95 -4.05 -0.60 11.34
N GLN A 96 -3.38 -1.51 12.05
CA GLN A 96 -3.20 -1.43 13.50
C GLN A 96 -2.24 -0.32 13.95
N TRP A 97 -1.30 0.11 13.11
CA TRP A 97 -0.33 1.16 13.44
C TRP A 97 -0.60 2.45 12.66
N PRO A 98 -1.64 3.23 13.03
CA PRO A 98 -1.85 4.53 12.45
C PRO A 98 -0.69 5.46 12.81
N ARG A 99 -0.36 6.38 11.90
CA ARG A 99 0.54 7.49 12.22
C ARG A 99 -0.19 8.45 13.17
N TRP A 100 0.41 8.73 14.31
CA TRP A 100 -0.12 9.72 15.26
C TRP A 100 0.46 11.08 14.91
N GLU A 101 -0.39 12.04 14.58
CA GLU A 101 0.02 13.41 14.32
C GLU A 101 -0.55 14.32 15.41
N ARG A 102 0.32 15.10 16.05
CA ARG A 102 -0.07 16.06 17.09
C ARG A 102 -0.42 17.38 16.39
N LEU A 103 -1.66 17.82 16.50
CA LEU A 103 -2.04 19.16 16.07
C LEU A 103 -1.65 20.20 17.12
N VAL A 104 -1.19 21.36 16.66
CA VAL A 104 -0.94 22.55 17.49
C VAL A 104 -1.65 23.74 16.84
N GLN A 105 -2.42 24.50 17.62
CA GLN A 105 -3.18 25.65 17.11
C GLN A 105 -2.31 26.90 17.07
N LEU A 106 -1.87 27.36 15.90
CA LEU A 106 -0.89 28.45 15.80
C LEU A 106 -1.41 29.84 16.25
N SER A 107 -2.70 30.13 16.13
CA SER A 107 -3.35 31.37 16.59
C SER A 107 -4.89 31.23 16.57
N ALA A 108 -5.62 32.09 17.30
CA ALA A 108 -7.08 32.03 17.44
C ALA A 108 -7.86 32.23 16.12
N SER A 109 -7.22 32.75 15.07
CA SER A 109 -7.83 33.08 13.77
C SER A 109 -7.36 32.22 12.60
N GLN A 110 -6.49 31.22 12.81
CA GLN A 110 -5.93 30.42 11.72
C GLN A 110 -6.25 28.92 11.83
N PRO A 111 -6.40 28.22 10.69
CA PRO A 111 -6.67 26.79 10.66
C PRO A 111 -5.54 25.99 11.34
N TYR A 112 -5.89 24.84 11.92
CA TYR A 112 -4.95 23.93 12.57
C TYR A 112 -4.02 23.32 11.51
N PHE A 113 -2.71 23.53 11.67
CA PHE A 113 -1.68 22.98 10.77
C PHE A 113 -1.01 21.77 11.43
N ASP A 114 -0.67 20.77 10.63
CA ASP A 114 0.26 19.71 11.02
C ASP A 114 1.67 20.35 11.15
N ASN A 115 2.29 20.24 12.33
CA ASN A 115 3.63 20.75 12.63
C ASN A 115 3.90 22.27 12.47
N PRO A 116 3.38 23.14 13.37
CA PRO A 116 4.13 24.36 13.67
C PRO A 116 4.28 24.65 15.17
N LYS A 117 5.29 25.48 15.44
CA LYS A 117 5.85 25.96 16.72
C LYS A 117 4.82 26.05 17.88
N PRO A 118 5.25 25.81 19.14
CA PRO A 118 4.36 25.77 20.30
C PRO A 118 3.59 27.08 20.41
N ALA A 119 2.33 27.05 19.99
CA ALA A 119 1.45 28.17 20.17
C ALA A 119 0.85 28.10 21.57
N ASN A 120 0.95 29.24 22.23
CA ASN A 120 1.15 29.35 23.66
C ASN A 120 -0.18 29.56 24.39
N ASN A 121 -1.22 28.80 24.01
CA ASN A 121 -2.50 28.84 24.72
C ASN A 121 -2.47 27.75 25.81
N PRO A 122 -2.30 28.10 27.10
CA PRO A 122 -2.10 27.13 28.17
C PRO A 122 -3.34 26.27 28.46
N ASN A 123 -4.52 26.67 27.98
CA ASN A 123 -5.79 26.10 28.46
C ASN A 123 -6.43 25.05 27.54
N ILE A 124 -6.00 24.89 26.28
CA ILE A 124 -6.65 23.95 25.34
C ILE A 124 -5.60 23.29 24.42
N ARG A 125 -5.50 21.95 24.44
CA ARG A 125 -4.75 21.14 23.46
C ARG A 125 -5.72 20.36 22.59
N LEU A 126 -5.66 20.53 21.27
CA LEU A 126 -6.46 19.75 20.31
C LEU A 126 -5.64 18.57 19.78
N PHE A 127 -6.21 17.37 19.82
CA PHE A 127 -5.65 16.18 19.18
C PHE A 127 -6.54 15.79 18.00
N ARG A 128 -5.97 15.62 16.80
CA ARG A 128 -6.67 15.02 15.65
C ARG A 128 -6.09 13.65 15.40
N PHE A 129 -6.95 12.65 15.49
CA PHE A 129 -6.61 11.28 15.16
C PHE A 129 -6.90 11.05 13.67
N GLN A 130 -5.85 10.90 12.86
CA GLN A 130 -5.99 10.64 11.42
C GLN A 130 -6.12 9.13 11.13
N SER A 131 -7.05 8.45 11.80
CA SER A 131 -7.35 7.04 11.53
C SER A 131 -8.75 6.65 12.01
N PRO A 132 -9.46 5.73 11.34
CA PRO A 132 -10.70 5.20 11.89
C PRO A 132 -10.46 4.51 13.23
N LEU A 133 -11.30 4.80 14.21
CA LEU A 133 -11.31 4.10 15.50
C LEU A 133 -11.91 2.70 15.31
N LEU A 134 -11.03 1.75 15.03
CA LEU A 134 -11.35 0.32 14.97
C LEU A 134 -11.10 -0.31 16.33
N PHE A 135 -11.91 -1.31 16.73
CA PHE A 135 -11.79 -2.03 18.01
C PHE A 135 -10.35 -2.47 18.33
N ASN A 136 -9.61 -2.88 17.31
CA ASN A 136 -8.22 -3.32 17.39
C ASN A 136 -7.21 -2.21 17.76
N ASN A 137 -7.53 -0.96 17.45
CA ASN A 137 -6.66 0.20 17.65
C ASN A 137 -7.07 1.04 18.87
N VAL A 138 -8.19 0.71 19.52
CA VAL A 138 -8.71 1.48 20.67
C VAL A 138 -7.72 1.51 21.83
N GLU A 139 -7.03 0.40 22.12
CA GLU A 139 -6.06 0.36 23.22
C GLU A 139 -4.83 1.24 22.94
N PHE A 140 -4.33 1.23 21.70
CA PHE A 140 -3.27 2.15 21.29
C PHE A 140 -3.72 3.61 21.39
N PHE A 141 -4.94 3.92 20.94
CA PHE A 141 -5.51 5.26 21.08
C PHE A 141 -5.65 5.70 22.55
N LYS A 142 -6.14 4.83 23.44
CA LYS A 142 -6.25 5.08 24.88
C LYS A 142 -4.87 5.36 25.49
N LEU A 143 -3.87 4.52 25.19
CA LEU A 143 -2.50 4.70 25.66
C LEU A 143 -1.92 6.03 25.15
N GLY A 144 -2.24 6.42 23.92
CA GLY A 144 -1.79 7.69 23.35
C GLY A 144 -2.37 8.91 24.03
N ILE A 145 -3.67 8.90 24.27
CA ILE A 145 -4.35 9.94 25.04
C ILE A 145 -3.81 9.95 26.48
N TYR A 146 -3.67 8.79 27.12
CA TYR A 146 -3.19 8.69 28.50
C TYR A 146 -1.77 9.25 28.65
N ASN A 147 -0.85 8.91 27.73
CA ASN A 147 0.50 9.46 27.71
C ASN A 147 0.51 10.96 27.43
N ALA A 148 -0.36 11.45 26.54
CA ALA A 148 -0.48 12.88 26.26
C ALA A 148 -1.05 13.68 27.43
N ILE A 149 -2.01 13.11 28.17
CA ILE A 149 -2.58 13.70 29.40
C ILE A 149 -1.52 13.70 30.51
N ASN A 150 -0.75 12.62 30.68
CA ASN A 150 0.31 12.57 31.68
C ASN A 150 1.45 13.56 31.39
N ASP A 151 1.89 13.69 30.12
CA ASP A 151 2.87 14.72 29.73
C ASP A 151 2.32 16.14 29.96
N TRP A 152 1.02 16.35 29.82
CA TRP A 152 0.39 17.63 30.14
C TRP A 152 0.37 17.88 31.65
N LYS A 153 -0.12 16.91 32.45
CA LYS A 153 -0.17 17.00 33.92
C LYS A 153 1.21 17.29 34.52
N ASN A 154 2.27 16.67 34.00
CA ASN A 154 3.64 16.92 34.47
C ASN A 154 4.18 18.32 34.10
N LYS A 155 3.60 19.02 33.12
CA LYS A 155 4.01 20.37 32.71
C LYS A 155 3.17 21.49 33.31
N THR A 156 1.92 21.21 33.69
CA THR A 156 0.99 22.18 34.28
C THR A 156 0.68 21.78 35.72
N ASP A 157 1.52 22.23 36.64
CA ASP A 157 1.38 22.10 38.09
C ASP A 157 0.34 23.10 38.66
N ILE A 158 -0.77 23.33 37.95
CA ILE A 158 -1.78 24.32 38.33
C ILE A 158 -3.20 23.79 38.06
N ASN A 159 -3.97 23.74 39.16
CA ASN A 159 -5.34 23.29 39.29
C ASN A 159 -6.31 23.94 38.28
N HIS A 160 -7.26 23.12 37.78
CA HIS A 160 -8.38 23.43 36.88
C HIS A 160 -8.05 23.47 35.38
N HIS A 161 -8.59 22.55 34.57
CA HIS A 161 -9.47 22.85 33.41
C HIS A 161 -9.81 21.60 32.56
N ASN A 162 -10.98 21.66 31.90
CA ASN A 162 -11.72 20.58 31.23
C ASN A 162 -11.06 20.07 29.93
N ILE A 163 -11.07 18.75 29.70
CA ILE A 163 -10.66 18.11 28.43
C ILE A 163 -11.87 18.03 27.50
N VAL A 164 -11.78 18.64 26.31
CA VAL A 164 -12.78 18.52 25.23
C VAL A 164 -12.14 17.74 24.07
N VAL A 165 -12.67 16.55 23.79
CA VAL A 165 -12.28 15.73 22.63
C VAL A 165 -13.30 15.97 21.52
N VAL A 166 -12.86 16.54 20.40
CA VAL A 166 -13.69 16.73 19.20
C VAL A 166 -13.39 15.59 18.23
N ASN A 167 -14.40 14.78 17.92
CA ASN A 167 -14.33 13.76 16.86
C ASN A 167 -15.24 14.20 15.70
N ARG A 168 -14.76 14.05 14.46
CA ARG A 168 -15.56 14.19 13.24
C ARG A 168 -15.52 12.89 12.47
#